data_AF-A0A852LGX8-F1
#
_entry.id   AF-A0A852LGX8-F1
#
_cell.length_a   1.000
_cell.length_b   1.000
_cell.length_c   1.000
_cell.angle_alpha   90.00
_cell.angle_beta   90.00
_cell.angle_gamma   90.00
#
_symmetry.space_group_name_H-M   'P 1'
#
loop_
_entity.id
_entity.type
_entity.pdbx_description
1 polymer ?
#
loop_
_entity_poly.entity_id
_entity_poly.type
_entity_poly.pdbx_seq_one_letter_code
_entity_poly.pdbx_strand_id
1 'polypeptide(L)'
;MFSRSGYQALPLGDFDRFQQSSIGPYNAQKGFFSFRSKEEPLGPAGNTADSSQGWLSWICYGIITSLVFLMMVVTFPISGWFALKIVPTYERMIIFRLGRIRAPQGPGVVLLLPFIDHCQRVDLRMRAFNVPPCKLTSKDGAIISVGADIQFRVWDPVLSVMMVKDLITATRMMAQNVMTKTLVKKSLREIQVEKPRIGEQLLLEINDKTKSWGLEVDQVELSIEAVLQPPRENLLSPLTMVPSVPGLDGTMQQLAAHFFNTLALADCNLETVNMVEPPPSPPLAITSSTQRKPSTDELLLAVEPVLSEALVHQVGASYQVNIALPSGAQSTYFIDLSSGSGRAGHGVPEGSPDVILEVVEKDLQDLFLGDLHPWTAYMAGRLQVKGSLHLALKLEELIKAMKQHR
;
A
#
# COMPACT_ATOMS: atom_id res chain seq x y z
N MET A 1 9.07 -35.07 12.44
CA MET A 1 7.91 -34.68 11.60
C MET A 1 7.55 -33.26 12.05
N PHE A 2 8.00 -32.16 11.45
CA PHE A 2 7.88 -31.71 10.07
C PHE A 2 9.15 -30.95 9.65
N SER A 3 9.93 -31.54 8.75
CA SER A 3 10.96 -30.82 7.97
C SER A 3 10.40 -30.77 6.56
N ARG A 4 9.72 -29.67 6.18
CA ARG A 4 9.11 -29.59 4.84
C ARG A 4 9.31 -28.26 4.11
N SER A 5 10.13 -27.36 4.62
CA SER A 5 10.60 -26.22 3.84
C SER A 5 12.08 -26.04 4.17
N GLY A 6 12.93 -25.88 3.16
CA GLY A 6 14.39 -25.79 3.30
C GLY A 6 14.90 -24.54 4.05
N TYR A 7 14.06 -23.93 4.89
CA TYR A 7 14.44 -22.84 5.78
C TYR A 7 15.10 -23.41 7.02
N GLN A 8 16.41 -23.24 7.09
CA GLN A 8 17.13 -23.40 8.33
C GLN A 8 16.80 -22.19 9.20
N ALA A 9 16.08 -22.44 10.29
CA ALA A 9 15.80 -21.44 11.32
C ALA A 9 17.10 -20.71 11.67
N LEU A 10 17.08 -19.38 11.60
CA LEU A 10 18.24 -18.58 11.97
C LEU A 10 18.58 -18.88 13.44
N PRO A 11 19.86 -19.10 13.77
CA PRO A 11 20.25 -19.21 15.17
C PRO A 11 19.82 -17.93 15.88
N LEU A 12 19.30 -18.08 17.10
CA LEU A 12 18.99 -16.95 17.99
C LEU A 12 20.21 -16.02 17.97
N GLY A 13 20.03 -14.76 17.55
CA GLY A 13 21.13 -13.88 17.14
C GLY A 13 22.27 -13.87 18.16
N ASP A 14 23.52 -13.91 17.68
CA ASP A 14 24.71 -13.85 18.53
C ASP A 14 24.81 -12.45 19.17
N PHE A 15 24.24 -12.33 20.37
CA PHE A 15 24.08 -11.06 21.10
C PHE A 15 25.42 -10.47 21.59
N ASP A 16 26.50 -11.25 21.54
CA ASP A 16 27.84 -10.85 21.99
C ASP A 16 28.48 -9.79 21.09
N ARG A 17 27.95 -9.59 19.86
CA ARG A 17 28.40 -8.51 18.95
C ARG A 17 28.30 -7.12 19.59
N PHE A 18 27.37 -6.92 20.54
CA PHE A 18 27.20 -5.64 21.24
C PHE A 18 27.90 -5.58 22.60
N GLN A 19 28.38 -6.70 23.16
CA GLN A 19 29.18 -6.68 24.39
C GLN A 19 30.58 -6.09 24.15
N GLN A 20 31.16 -6.29 22.96
CA GLN A 20 32.52 -5.82 22.64
C GLN A 20 32.66 -4.30 22.49
N SER A 21 31.56 -3.54 22.42
CA SER A 21 31.63 -2.08 22.22
C SER A 21 31.67 -1.25 23.49
N SER A 22 31.63 -1.86 24.69
CA SER A 22 31.52 -1.11 25.96
C SER A 22 32.71 -1.24 26.93
N ILE A 23 33.81 -1.91 26.58
CA ILE A 23 35.01 -1.98 27.43
C ILE A 23 36.28 -1.78 26.58
N GLY A 24 36.82 -0.56 26.55
CA GLY A 24 38.14 -0.25 25.97
C GLY A 24 38.27 1.20 25.50
N PRO A 25 39.25 2.00 25.97
CA PRO A 25 39.38 3.41 25.57
C PRO A 25 39.97 3.63 24.16
N TYR A 26 40.31 2.56 23.43
CA TYR A 26 41.06 2.65 22.19
C TYR A 26 40.59 1.59 21.18
N ASN A 27 39.50 1.85 20.47
CA ASN A 27 39.39 1.44 19.06
C ASN A 27 38.15 2.05 18.41
N ALA A 28 38.39 3.12 17.65
CA ALA A 28 37.51 3.51 16.57
C ALA A 28 37.72 2.51 15.41
N GLN A 29 36.86 1.50 15.28
CA GLN A 29 36.81 0.71 14.05
C GLN A 29 35.38 0.28 13.70
N LYS A 30 34.83 1.02 12.72
CA LYS A 30 33.87 0.61 11.69
C LYS A 30 32.70 -0.28 12.14
N GLY A 31 31.60 0.38 12.50
CA GLY A 31 30.26 -0.20 12.39
C GLY A 31 29.89 -0.37 10.91
N PHE A 32 29.95 -1.61 10.45
CA PHE A 32 29.57 -2.07 9.12
C PHE A 32 28.04 -2.00 8.94
N PHE A 33 27.51 -0.82 8.68
CA PHE A 33 26.22 -0.64 8.00
C PHE A 33 26.50 0.01 6.65
N SER A 34 26.91 -0.82 5.68
CA SER A 34 26.95 -0.42 4.28
C SER A 34 25.90 -1.23 3.52
N PHE A 35 24.71 -0.63 3.44
CA PHE A 35 23.79 -0.92 2.35
C PHE A 35 24.48 -0.44 1.07
N ARG A 36 24.83 -1.39 0.21
CA ARG A 36 25.56 -1.17 -1.04
C ARG A 36 24.65 -0.45 -2.04
N SER A 37 24.62 0.87 -1.98
CA SER A 37 24.28 1.73 -3.13
C SER A 37 25.58 2.27 -3.69
N LYS A 38 25.82 1.94 -4.96
CA LYS A 38 27.01 2.29 -5.72
C LYS A 38 26.82 3.71 -6.28
N GLU A 39 27.61 4.67 -5.82
CA GLU A 39 27.87 5.94 -6.49
C GLU A 39 29.28 6.42 -6.15
N GLU A 40 29.96 6.96 -7.16
CA GLU A 40 31.38 7.33 -7.22
C GLU A 40 31.74 8.63 -6.48
N PRO A 41 33.05 8.97 -6.30
CA PRO A 41 33.50 9.86 -5.24
C PRO A 41 33.55 11.33 -5.65
N LEU A 42 33.23 12.23 -4.72
CA LEU A 42 33.50 13.67 -4.87
C LEU A 42 34.07 14.27 -3.57
N GLY A 43 35.33 14.70 -3.64
CA GLY A 43 35.85 15.90 -2.97
C GLY A 43 36.22 15.82 -1.46
N PRO A 44 37.43 16.29 -1.07
CA PRO A 44 37.79 16.52 0.33
C PRO A 44 37.53 17.98 0.71
N ALA A 45 36.62 18.24 1.66
CA ALA A 45 36.52 19.55 2.30
C ALA A 45 35.82 19.50 3.67
N GLY A 46 36.54 19.95 4.70
CA GLY A 46 35.99 20.67 5.86
C GLY A 46 35.33 19.88 6.98
N ASN A 47 36.02 19.75 8.13
CA ASN A 47 35.62 20.43 9.38
C ASN A 47 36.37 19.86 10.60
N THR A 48 37.29 20.65 11.17
CA THR A 48 37.99 20.39 12.43
C THR A 48 37.14 20.74 13.67
N ALA A 49 35.84 20.95 13.51
CA ALA A 49 34.90 21.34 14.57
C ALA A 49 34.12 20.17 15.21
N ASP A 50 34.09 18.98 14.59
CA ASP A 50 33.33 17.83 15.12
C ASP A 50 33.99 17.16 16.34
N SER A 51 35.29 17.38 16.56
CA SER A 51 36.01 16.76 17.69
C SER A 51 35.66 17.41 19.03
N SER A 52 35.38 18.71 19.05
CA SER A 52 35.09 19.48 20.26
C SER A 52 33.65 19.31 20.75
N GLN A 53 32.74 18.83 19.93
CA GLN A 53 31.35 18.54 20.33
C GLN A 53 31.24 17.19 21.06
N GLY A 54 32.12 16.23 20.74
CA GLY A 54 32.15 14.91 21.34
C GLY A 54 32.55 14.89 22.82
N TRP A 55 33.66 15.56 23.19
CA TRP A 55 34.18 15.53 24.57
C TRP A 55 33.25 16.24 25.56
N LEU A 56 32.66 17.39 25.19
CA LEU A 56 31.67 18.07 26.03
C LEU A 56 30.41 17.23 26.24
N SER A 57 29.93 16.54 25.18
CA SER A 57 28.78 15.62 25.29
C SER A 57 29.05 14.47 26.25
N TRP A 58 30.28 13.94 26.24
CA TRP A 58 30.71 12.88 27.16
C TRP A 58 30.79 13.37 28.60
N ILE A 59 31.33 14.56 28.83
CA ILE A 59 31.41 15.17 30.16
C ILE A 59 30.00 15.45 30.71
N CYS A 60 29.11 16.06 29.92
CA CYS A 60 27.72 16.30 30.31
C CYS A 60 26.98 14.99 30.62
N TYR A 61 27.12 13.97 29.78
CA TYR A 61 26.56 12.64 30.03
C TYR A 61 27.06 12.04 31.35
N GLY A 62 28.36 12.17 31.64
CA GLY A 62 28.97 11.71 32.89
C GLY A 62 28.43 12.44 34.12
N ILE A 63 28.34 13.77 34.05
CA ILE A 63 27.81 14.60 35.15
C ILE A 63 26.35 14.25 35.44
N ILE A 64 25.50 14.17 34.41
CA ILE A 64 24.07 13.84 34.56
C ILE A 64 23.90 12.43 35.16
N THR A 65 24.66 11.46 34.66
CA THR A 65 24.61 10.09 35.17
C THR A 65 25.07 10.02 36.63
N SER A 66 26.12 10.75 36.99
CA SER A 66 26.64 10.83 38.37
C SER A 66 25.64 11.46 39.33
N LEU A 67 24.99 12.57 38.93
CA LEU A 67 23.98 13.26 39.74
C LEU A 67 22.77 12.36 40.02
N VAL A 68 22.25 11.65 39.02
CA VAL A 68 21.11 10.75 39.21
C VAL A 68 21.49 9.52 40.02
N PHE A 69 22.72 9.01 39.87
CA PHE A 69 23.24 7.95 40.73
C PHE A 69 23.35 8.42 42.20
N LEU A 70 23.85 9.64 42.45
CA LEU A 70 23.88 10.25 43.78
C LEU A 70 22.46 10.34 44.38
N MET A 71 21.50 10.83 43.60
CA MET A 71 20.09 10.90 44.03
C MET A 71 19.50 9.52 44.33
N MET A 72 19.84 8.50 43.55
CA MET A 72 19.44 7.11 43.80
C MET A 72 19.97 6.59 45.14
N VAL A 73 21.23 6.90 45.48
CA VAL A 73 21.83 6.51 46.77
C VAL A 73 21.18 7.25 47.95
N VAL A 74 20.91 8.55 47.81
CA VAL A 74 20.25 9.36 48.85
C VAL A 74 18.82 8.90 49.12
N THR A 75 18.11 8.42 48.10
CA THR A 75 16.72 7.94 48.20
C THR A 75 16.60 6.43 48.49
N PHE A 76 17.70 5.78 48.88
CA PHE A 76 17.68 4.41 49.36
C PHE A 76 16.92 4.33 50.71
N PRO A 77 16.01 3.36 50.95
CA PRO A 77 15.77 2.11 50.21
C PRO A 77 14.69 2.15 49.11
N ILE A 78 13.90 3.22 49.04
CA ILE A 78 12.73 3.32 48.16
C ILE A 78 13.14 3.17 46.68
N SER A 79 14.24 3.80 46.29
CA SER A 79 14.76 3.76 44.92
C SER A 79 15.24 2.35 44.51
N GLY A 80 15.78 1.57 45.44
CA GLY A 80 16.29 0.22 45.18
C GLY A 80 15.19 -0.75 44.71
N TRP A 81 13.97 -0.61 45.26
CA TRP A 81 12.83 -1.42 44.85
C TRP A 81 12.36 -1.12 43.42
N PHE A 82 12.43 0.14 42.98
CA PHE A 82 12.06 0.53 41.62
C PHE A 82 13.17 0.29 40.59
N ALA A 83 14.44 0.37 41.01
CA ALA A 83 15.60 0.16 40.15
C ALA A 83 15.79 -1.32 39.78
N LEU A 84 15.35 -2.24 40.64
CA LEU A 84 15.54 -3.67 40.44
C LEU A 84 14.36 -4.27 39.66
N LYS A 85 14.59 -4.61 38.38
CA LYS A 85 13.55 -5.18 37.51
C LYS A 85 13.97 -6.56 37.04
N ILE A 86 13.11 -7.54 37.32
CA ILE A 86 13.33 -8.93 36.90
C ILE A 86 12.76 -9.09 35.48
N VAL A 87 13.58 -9.67 34.59
CA VAL A 87 13.24 -9.97 33.20
C VAL A 87 13.15 -11.49 33.03
N PRO A 88 12.03 -12.03 32.52
CA PRO A 88 11.88 -13.46 32.32
C PRO A 88 12.75 -13.98 31.16
N THR A 89 13.05 -15.29 31.15
CA THR A 89 13.94 -15.95 30.17
C THR A 89 13.58 -15.73 28.71
N TYR A 90 12.30 -15.55 28.42
CA TYR A 90 11.76 -15.42 27.07
C TYR A 90 11.63 -13.97 26.59
N GLU A 91 11.93 -12.99 27.46
CA GLU A 91 11.96 -11.57 27.09
C GLU A 91 13.40 -11.07 27.04
N ARG A 92 13.61 -10.07 26.20
CA ARG A 92 14.83 -9.27 26.18
C ARG A 92 14.48 -7.83 26.49
N MET A 93 15.37 -7.17 27.21
CA MET A 93 15.18 -5.80 27.65
C MET A 93 16.20 -4.88 27.00
N ILE A 94 15.71 -3.90 26.27
CA ILE A 94 16.53 -2.87 25.65
C ILE A 94 16.44 -1.63 26.52
N ILE A 95 17.60 -1.08 26.87
CA ILE A 95 17.70 0.10 27.73
C ILE A 95 18.22 1.25 26.88
N PHE A 96 17.46 2.34 26.88
CA PHE A 96 17.84 3.61 26.31
C PHE A 96 18.21 4.55 27.45
N ARG A 97 19.46 5.00 27.47
CA ARG A 97 19.98 5.94 28.48
C ARG A 97 20.32 7.25 27.79
N LEU A 98 19.58 8.32 28.09
CA LEU A 98 19.78 9.64 27.48
C LEU A 98 19.84 9.58 25.94
N GLY A 99 18.95 8.79 25.31
CA GLY A 99 18.90 8.63 23.85
C GLY A 99 19.98 7.73 23.24
N ARG A 100 20.90 7.17 24.05
CA ARG A 100 21.87 6.17 23.59
C ARG A 100 21.38 4.75 23.91
N ILE A 101 21.46 3.86 22.92
CA ILE A 101 21.13 2.45 23.10
C ILE A 101 22.27 1.72 23.83
N ARG A 102 21.90 0.90 24.83
CA ARG A 102 22.81 -0.02 25.50
C ARG A 102 22.66 -1.43 24.91
N ALA A 103 23.65 -2.28 25.18
CA ALA A 103 23.55 -3.69 24.83
C ALA A 103 22.27 -4.32 25.41
N PRO A 104 21.56 -5.16 24.64
CA PRO A 104 20.33 -5.80 25.10
C PRO A 104 20.63 -6.65 26.32
N GLN A 105 19.89 -6.43 27.40
CA GLN A 105 20.06 -7.17 28.64
C GLN A 105 19.33 -8.50 28.53
N GLY A 106 20.03 -9.55 28.95
CA GLY A 106 19.50 -10.89 29.04
C GLY A 106 18.55 -11.08 30.23
N PRO A 107 18.01 -12.30 30.39
CA PRO A 107 17.10 -12.60 31.48
C PRO A 107 17.81 -12.58 32.83
N GLY A 108 17.06 -12.23 33.86
CA GLY A 108 17.58 -12.06 35.22
C GLY A 108 17.29 -10.68 35.79
N VAL A 109 18.10 -10.29 36.75
CA VAL A 109 17.95 -9.03 37.47
C VAL A 109 18.70 -7.93 36.73
N VAL A 110 17.96 -6.94 36.24
CA VAL A 110 18.52 -5.79 35.54
C VAL A 110 18.32 -4.56 36.41
N LEU A 111 19.42 -3.83 36.66
CA LEU A 111 19.41 -2.57 37.40
C LEU A 111 19.15 -1.41 36.42
N LEU A 112 18.05 -0.69 36.65
CA LEU A 112 17.64 0.46 35.86
C LEU A 112 17.78 1.71 36.70
N LEU A 113 18.34 2.77 36.12
CA LEU A 113 18.38 4.07 36.79
C LEU A 113 17.02 4.75 36.64
N PRO A 114 16.30 5.02 37.74
CA PRO A 114 15.06 5.78 37.66
C PRO A 114 15.32 7.17 37.04
N PHE A 115 14.33 7.71 36.34
CA PHE A 115 14.34 9.00 35.62
C PHE A 115 15.12 9.07 34.30
N ILE A 116 16.25 8.38 34.17
CA ILE A 116 17.07 8.45 32.94
C ILE A 116 16.81 7.28 31.99
N ASP A 117 16.66 6.07 32.53
CA ASP A 117 16.60 4.86 31.72
C ASP A 117 15.18 4.62 31.21
N HIS A 118 15.00 4.66 29.90
CA HIS A 118 13.79 4.17 29.25
C HIS A 118 14.00 2.72 28.84
N CYS A 119 13.10 1.84 29.28
CA CYS A 119 13.26 0.43 29.03
C CYS A 119 12.12 -0.13 28.17
N GLN A 120 12.48 -0.94 27.19
CA GLN A 120 11.53 -1.61 26.31
C GLN A 120 11.75 -3.12 26.37
N ARG A 121 10.68 -3.84 26.68
CA ARG A 121 10.68 -5.30 26.73
C ARG A 121 10.19 -5.83 25.39
N VAL A 122 10.93 -6.78 24.83
CA VAL A 122 10.59 -7.46 23.59
C VAL A 122 10.56 -8.96 23.87
N ASP A 123 9.46 -9.59 23.50
CA ASP A 123 9.27 -11.02 23.65
C ASP A 123 9.83 -11.74 22.42
N LEU A 124 10.60 -12.80 22.66
CA LEU A 124 11.21 -13.61 21.61
C LEU A 124 10.33 -14.80 21.18
N ARG A 125 9.20 -15.02 21.84
CA ARG A 125 8.30 -16.12 21.51
C ARG A 125 7.62 -15.92 20.16
N MET A 126 7.24 -17.03 19.55
CA MET A 126 6.40 -17.04 18.36
C MET A 126 5.06 -16.39 18.67
N ARG A 127 4.64 -15.48 17.79
CA ARG A 127 3.37 -14.76 17.85
C ARG A 127 2.65 -14.94 16.53
N ALA A 128 1.34 -15.11 16.60
CA ALA A 128 0.46 -15.16 15.45
C ALA A 128 -0.33 -13.85 15.36
N PHE A 129 -0.53 -13.36 14.14
CA PHE A 129 -1.49 -12.30 13.88
C PHE A 129 -2.17 -12.51 12.54
N ASN A 130 -3.45 -12.15 12.51
CA ASN A 130 -4.25 -12.20 11.30
C ASN A 130 -4.05 -10.92 10.46
N VAL A 131 -3.87 -11.12 9.16
CA VAL A 131 -3.89 -10.09 8.12
C VAL A 131 -5.34 -9.95 7.62
N PRO A 132 -5.91 -8.74 7.72
CA PRO A 132 -7.32 -8.51 7.40
C PRO A 132 -7.64 -8.94 5.96
N PRO A 133 -8.83 -9.53 5.76
CA PRO A 133 -9.26 -10.05 4.48
C PRO A 133 -9.38 -8.92 3.44
N CYS A 134 -8.85 -9.16 2.24
CA CYS A 134 -8.86 -8.21 1.14
C CYS A 134 -9.64 -8.77 -0.05
N LYS A 135 -10.49 -7.93 -0.65
CA LYS A 135 -11.22 -8.26 -1.88
C LYS A 135 -10.28 -8.10 -3.07
N LEU A 136 -10.05 -9.17 -3.81
CA LEU A 136 -9.17 -9.19 -4.99
C LEU A 136 -9.80 -9.97 -6.15
N THR A 137 -9.47 -9.53 -7.37
CA THR A 137 -9.88 -10.19 -8.60
C THR A 137 -8.75 -11.11 -9.07
N SER A 138 -9.05 -12.41 -9.14
CA SER A 138 -8.14 -13.44 -9.65
C SER A 138 -7.99 -13.36 -11.17
N LYS A 139 -7.01 -14.07 -11.73
CA LYS A 139 -6.74 -14.15 -13.17
C LYS A 139 -7.96 -14.55 -14.00
N ASP A 140 -8.85 -15.39 -13.45
CA ASP A 140 -10.04 -15.88 -14.16
C ASP A 140 -11.28 -14.98 -13.96
N GLY A 141 -11.10 -13.78 -13.39
CA GLY A 141 -12.19 -12.84 -13.12
C GLY A 141 -13.05 -13.19 -11.90
N ALA A 142 -12.66 -14.19 -11.10
CA ALA A 142 -13.32 -14.47 -9.83
C ALA A 142 -12.99 -13.40 -8.78
N ILE A 143 -14.00 -12.93 -8.06
CA ILE A 143 -13.84 -11.98 -6.95
C ILE A 143 -13.80 -12.78 -5.65
N ILE A 144 -12.66 -12.74 -4.97
CA ILE A 144 -12.43 -13.48 -3.71
C ILE A 144 -11.98 -12.55 -2.59
N SER A 145 -12.43 -12.86 -1.37
CA SER A 145 -11.95 -12.24 -0.14
C SER A 145 -10.95 -13.18 0.52
N VAL A 146 -9.68 -12.79 0.54
CA VAL A 146 -8.58 -13.61 1.08
C VAL A 146 -7.84 -12.84 2.15
N GLY A 147 -7.68 -13.49 3.31
CA GLY A 147 -6.79 -13.08 4.40
C GLY A 147 -5.65 -14.08 4.56
N ALA A 148 -4.82 -13.84 5.58
CA ALA A 148 -3.74 -14.76 5.94
C ALA A 148 -3.49 -14.71 7.44
N ASP A 149 -3.07 -15.84 8.02
CA ASP A 149 -2.52 -15.91 9.36
C ASP A 149 -0.99 -16.06 9.27
N ILE A 150 -0.26 -15.24 10.02
CA ILE A 150 1.19 -15.18 9.97
C ILE A 150 1.75 -15.44 11.35
N GLN A 151 2.60 -16.46 11.42
CA GLN A 151 3.36 -16.79 12.61
C GLN A 151 4.79 -16.28 12.43
N PHE A 152 5.21 -15.43 13.35
CA PHE A 152 6.53 -14.80 13.32
C PHE A 152 7.15 -14.79 14.72
N ARG A 153 8.47 -14.68 14.76
CA ARG A 153 9.24 -14.48 15.99
C ARG A 153 10.26 -13.37 15.80
N VAL A 154 10.59 -12.67 16.88
CA VAL A 154 11.65 -11.66 16.86
C VAL A 154 12.98 -12.38 17.14
N TRP A 155 13.92 -12.30 16.20
CA TRP A 155 15.25 -12.90 16.38
C TRP A 155 16.25 -11.88 16.94
N ASP A 156 16.12 -10.60 16.56
CA ASP A 156 16.92 -9.49 17.07
C ASP A 156 16.02 -8.39 17.67
N PRO A 157 15.97 -8.25 19.01
CA PRO A 157 15.15 -7.24 19.66
C PRO A 157 15.66 -5.82 19.39
N VAL A 158 16.96 -5.63 19.17
CA VAL A 158 17.56 -4.31 18.93
C VAL A 158 17.09 -3.76 17.58
N LEU A 159 17.24 -4.56 16.52
CA LEU A 159 16.77 -4.17 15.18
C LEU A 159 15.25 -3.95 15.15
N SER A 160 14.51 -4.83 15.83
CA SER A 160 13.06 -4.76 15.97
C SER A 160 12.58 -3.41 16.50
N VAL A 161 13.23 -2.86 17.52
CA VAL A 161 12.83 -1.56 18.09
C VAL A 161 13.39 -0.37 17.31
N MET A 162 14.59 -0.50 16.75
CA MET A 162 15.27 0.62 16.09
C MET A 162 14.76 0.89 14.67
N MET A 163 14.35 -0.15 13.94
CA MET A 163 14.04 -0.03 12.51
C MET A 163 12.58 0.37 12.24
N VAL A 164 11.64 -0.13 13.04
CA VAL A 164 10.20 0.09 12.80
C VAL A 164 9.50 0.30 14.14
N LYS A 165 8.71 1.38 14.22
CA LYS A 165 7.93 1.72 15.43
C LYS A 165 6.88 0.66 15.76
N ASP A 166 6.02 0.32 14.80
CA ASP A 166 4.91 -0.63 14.94
C ASP A 166 5.12 -1.84 14.02
N LEU A 167 5.86 -2.84 14.50
CA LEU A 167 6.26 -4.01 13.70
C LEU A 167 5.08 -4.82 13.19
N ILE A 168 4.05 -5.01 14.03
CA ILE A 168 2.88 -5.81 13.67
C ILE A 168 2.13 -5.14 12.52
N THR A 169 1.91 -3.83 12.61
CA THR A 169 1.20 -3.06 11.58
C THR A 169 1.99 -2.99 10.28
N ALA A 170 3.30 -2.73 10.35
CA ALA A 170 4.17 -2.71 9.17
C ALA A 170 4.23 -4.08 8.47
N THR A 171 4.37 -5.16 9.25
CA THR A 171 4.39 -6.53 8.72
C THR A 171 3.05 -6.92 8.11
N ARG A 172 1.92 -6.52 8.73
CA ARG A 172 0.58 -6.71 8.18
C ARG A 172 0.41 -6.05 6.81
N MET A 173 0.80 -4.78 6.68
CA MET A 173 0.71 -4.06 5.40
C MET A 173 1.61 -4.68 4.33
N MET A 174 2.83 -5.07 4.73
CA MET A 174 3.79 -5.73 3.84
C MET A 174 3.26 -7.08 3.35
N ALA A 175 2.73 -7.90 4.27
CA ALA A 175 2.14 -9.19 3.93
C ALA A 175 0.93 -9.05 3.01
N GLN A 176 0.04 -8.07 3.27
CA GLN A 176 -1.11 -7.77 2.41
C GLN A 176 -0.68 -7.42 0.99
N ASN A 177 0.38 -6.61 0.83
CA ASN A 177 0.92 -6.23 -0.47
C ASN A 177 1.49 -7.44 -1.23
N VAL A 178 2.32 -8.26 -0.57
CA VAL A 178 2.90 -9.47 -1.19
C VAL A 178 1.82 -10.48 -1.55
N MET A 179 0.88 -10.73 -0.63
CA MET A 179 -0.26 -11.62 -0.86
C MET A 179 -1.08 -11.17 -2.08
N THR A 180 -1.46 -9.90 -2.13
CA THR A 180 -2.24 -9.36 -3.26
C THR A 180 -1.49 -9.49 -4.58
N LYS A 181 -0.20 -9.14 -4.60
CA LYS A 181 0.66 -9.24 -5.79
C LYS A 181 0.77 -10.66 -6.34
N THR A 182 0.81 -11.66 -5.47
CA THR A 182 0.92 -13.07 -5.85
C THR A 182 -0.42 -13.68 -6.23
N LEU A 183 -1.49 -13.38 -5.48
CA LEU A 183 -2.82 -13.94 -5.73
C LEU A 183 -3.48 -13.42 -7.02
N VAL A 184 -3.25 -12.16 -7.40
CA VAL A 184 -3.80 -11.59 -8.65
C VAL A 184 -3.31 -12.35 -9.90
N LYS A 185 -2.12 -12.95 -9.84
CA LYS A 185 -1.53 -13.70 -10.97
C LYS A 185 -2.02 -15.15 -11.07
N LYS A 186 -2.71 -15.65 -10.04
CA LYS A 186 -3.12 -17.05 -9.91
C LYS A 186 -4.62 -17.21 -10.18
N SER A 187 -5.01 -18.34 -10.75
CA SER A 187 -6.41 -18.74 -10.94
C SER A 187 -7.05 -19.16 -9.61
N LEU A 188 -8.38 -19.10 -9.49
CA LEU A 188 -9.06 -19.48 -8.25
C LEU A 188 -8.78 -20.95 -7.90
N ARG A 189 -8.80 -21.83 -8.91
CA ARG A 189 -8.54 -23.26 -8.75
C ARG A 189 -7.09 -23.51 -8.32
N GLU A 190 -6.13 -22.78 -8.89
CA GLU A 190 -4.73 -22.86 -8.43
C GLU A 190 -4.59 -22.39 -6.97
N ILE A 191 -5.27 -21.32 -6.57
CA ILE A 191 -5.19 -20.82 -5.20
C ILE A 191 -5.72 -21.87 -4.20
N GLN A 192 -6.82 -22.56 -4.55
CA GLN A 192 -7.40 -23.59 -3.70
C GLN A 192 -6.55 -24.87 -3.63
N VAL A 193 -6.02 -25.33 -4.77
CA VAL A 193 -5.23 -26.58 -4.84
C VAL A 193 -3.79 -26.37 -4.37
N GLU A 194 -3.17 -25.25 -4.74
CA GLU A 194 -1.78 -24.93 -4.46
C GLU A 194 -1.59 -24.00 -3.25
N LYS A 195 -2.61 -23.86 -2.38
CA LYS A 195 -2.52 -23.12 -1.10
C LYS A 195 -1.17 -23.29 -0.39
N PRO A 196 -0.64 -24.52 -0.15
CA PRO A 196 0.63 -24.67 0.55
C PRO A 196 1.83 -24.14 -0.23
N ARG A 197 1.88 -24.29 -1.56
CA ARG A 197 2.98 -23.77 -2.39
C ARG A 197 2.99 -22.25 -2.42
N ILE A 198 1.82 -21.64 -2.50
CA ILE A 198 1.69 -20.17 -2.45
C ILE A 198 2.12 -19.68 -1.07
N GLY A 199 1.74 -20.37 0.01
CA GLY A 199 2.21 -20.06 1.37
C GLY A 199 3.74 -20.04 1.50
N GLU A 200 4.43 -21.05 0.94
CA GLU A 200 5.91 -21.10 0.93
C GLU A 200 6.52 -19.95 0.12
N GLN A 201 5.94 -19.60 -1.02
CA GLN A 201 6.40 -18.47 -1.83
C GLN A 201 6.20 -17.14 -1.09
N LEU A 202 5.07 -16.95 -0.43
CA LEU A 202 4.79 -15.74 0.36
C LEU A 202 5.74 -15.64 1.56
N LEU A 203 6.01 -16.76 2.24
CA LEU A 203 6.96 -16.81 3.35
C LEU A 203 8.33 -16.31 2.91
N LEU A 204 8.82 -16.76 1.75
CA LEU A 204 10.07 -16.30 1.17
C LEU A 204 10.12 -14.78 0.94
N GLU A 205 9.14 -14.27 0.22
CA GLU A 205 9.09 -12.86 -0.18
C GLU A 205 8.91 -11.93 1.03
N ILE A 206 8.16 -12.36 2.04
CA ILE A 206 7.98 -11.59 3.29
C ILE A 206 9.26 -11.66 4.13
N ASN A 207 9.83 -12.86 4.31
CA ASN A 207 11.00 -13.08 5.17
C ASN A 207 12.23 -12.30 4.68
N ASP A 208 12.43 -12.21 3.37
CA ASP A 208 13.52 -11.43 2.77
C ASP A 208 13.51 -9.96 3.22
N LYS A 209 12.32 -9.34 3.29
CA LYS A 209 12.19 -7.95 3.74
C LYS A 209 12.18 -7.83 5.25
N THR A 210 11.49 -8.72 5.97
CA THR A 210 11.34 -8.63 7.43
C THR A 210 12.63 -8.94 8.18
N LYS A 211 13.59 -9.63 7.55
CA LYS A 211 14.92 -9.87 8.12
C LYS A 211 15.64 -8.57 8.50
N SER A 212 15.49 -7.52 7.69
CA SER A 212 16.05 -6.19 7.96
C SER A 212 15.44 -5.50 9.18
N TRP A 213 14.25 -5.94 9.61
CA TRP A 213 13.54 -5.44 10.78
C TRP A 213 13.79 -6.28 12.04
N GLY A 214 14.64 -7.32 11.99
CA GLY A 214 14.87 -8.20 13.14
C GLY A 214 13.79 -9.27 13.36
N LEU A 215 12.95 -9.53 12.34
CA LEU A 215 11.87 -10.53 12.39
C LEU A 215 12.20 -11.74 11.52
N GLU A 216 11.77 -12.91 11.99
CA GLU A 216 11.78 -14.16 11.24
C GLU A 216 10.34 -14.67 11.15
N VAL A 217 9.91 -15.00 9.93
CA VAL A 217 8.57 -15.55 9.68
C VAL A 217 8.68 -17.06 9.60
N ASP A 218 8.00 -17.75 10.51
CA ASP A 218 8.05 -19.21 10.63
C ASP A 218 7.02 -19.88 9.71
N GLN A 219 5.82 -19.32 9.61
CA GLN A 219 4.74 -19.88 8.78
C GLN A 219 3.78 -18.79 8.28
N VAL A 220 3.31 -18.94 7.04
CA VAL A 220 2.23 -18.14 6.44
C VAL A 220 1.13 -19.09 6.00
N GLU A 221 -0.07 -18.95 6.57
CA GLU A 221 -1.25 -19.71 6.18
C GLU A 221 -2.29 -18.80 5.51
N LEU A 222 -2.73 -19.18 4.31
CA LEU A 222 -3.79 -18.45 3.59
C LEU A 222 -5.18 -18.83 4.11
N SER A 223 -6.00 -17.82 4.39
CA SER A 223 -7.38 -17.98 4.86
C SER A 223 -8.34 -17.39 3.83
N ILE A 224 -9.09 -18.24 3.14
CA ILE A 224 -10.10 -17.81 2.17
C ILE A 224 -11.42 -17.68 2.93
N GLU A 225 -11.87 -16.47 3.18
CA GLU A 225 -13.11 -16.23 3.94
C GLU A 225 -14.35 -16.32 3.06
N ALA A 226 -14.30 -15.81 1.82
CA ALA A 226 -15.45 -15.85 0.92
C ALA A 226 -15.05 -15.82 -0.57
N VAL A 227 -15.72 -16.63 -1.38
CA VAL A 227 -15.75 -16.50 -2.84
C VAL A 227 -17.01 -15.71 -3.17
N LEU A 228 -16.84 -14.40 -3.40
CA LEU A 228 -17.95 -13.49 -3.62
C LEU A 228 -18.57 -13.70 -5.01
N GLN A 229 -17.75 -14.06 -6.02
CA GLN A 229 -18.21 -14.44 -7.35
C GLN A 229 -17.31 -15.54 -7.95
N PRO A 230 -17.86 -16.67 -8.42
CA PRO A 230 -17.10 -17.67 -9.16
C PRO A 230 -16.65 -17.13 -10.54
N PRO A 231 -15.61 -17.72 -11.16
CA PRO A 231 -15.14 -17.30 -12.48
C PRO A 231 -16.29 -17.22 -13.49
N ARG A 232 -16.39 -16.11 -14.24
CA ARG A 232 -17.28 -16.03 -15.41
C ARG A 232 -16.68 -16.90 -16.52
N GLU A 233 -17.02 -18.17 -16.51
CA GLU A 233 -16.82 -19.00 -17.69
C GLU A 233 -17.71 -18.41 -18.79
N ASN A 234 -17.10 -17.95 -19.90
CA ASN A 234 -17.79 -17.63 -21.14
C ASN A 234 -18.36 -18.94 -21.73
N LEU A 235 -19.36 -19.51 -21.07
CA LEU A 235 -20.24 -20.49 -21.67
C LEU A 235 -21.37 -19.72 -22.34
N LEU A 236 -21.11 -19.33 -23.58
CA LEU A 236 -22.16 -19.43 -24.60
C LEU A 236 -22.59 -20.90 -24.65
N SER A 237 -23.68 -21.24 -23.96
CA SER A 237 -24.67 -22.25 -24.40
C SER A 237 -25.69 -22.53 -23.28
N PRO A 238 -26.88 -22.99 -23.69
CA PRO A 238 -28.06 -22.18 -23.94
C PRO A 238 -28.93 -22.08 -22.69
N LEU A 239 -29.88 -21.13 -22.72
CA LEU A 239 -31.13 -21.13 -21.96
C LEU A 239 -31.40 -22.47 -21.26
N THR A 240 -31.14 -22.56 -19.96
CA THR A 240 -31.62 -23.67 -19.14
C THR A 240 -33.14 -23.65 -19.23
N MET A 241 -33.68 -24.50 -20.09
CA MET A 241 -35.10 -24.79 -20.19
C MET A 241 -35.58 -25.22 -18.80
N VAL A 242 -36.48 -24.42 -18.24
CA VAL A 242 -37.36 -24.88 -17.18
C VAL A 242 -38.15 -26.08 -17.73
N PRO A 243 -38.23 -27.22 -17.03
CA PRO A 243 -39.10 -28.30 -17.46
C PRO A 243 -40.54 -27.78 -17.46
N SER A 244 -41.15 -27.75 -18.64
CA SER A 244 -42.55 -27.43 -18.83
C SER A 244 -43.39 -28.52 -18.16
N VAL A 245 -43.83 -28.25 -16.94
CA VAL A 245 -44.90 -29.00 -16.29
C VAL A 245 -46.22 -28.65 -17.03
N PRO A 246 -46.96 -29.62 -17.58
CA PRO A 246 -48.20 -29.32 -18.26
C PRO A 246 -49.31 -29.03 -17.23
N GLY A 247 -49.87 -27.82 -17.31
CA GLY A 247 -51.10 -27.44 -16.61
C GLY A 247 -50.89 -26.69 -15.30
N LEU A 248 -50.55 -25.40 -15.39
CA LEU A 248 -50.89 -24.43 -14.35
C LEU A 248 -50.84 -22.99 -14.93
N ASP A 249 -51.86 -22.21 -14.60
CA ASP A 249 -52.14 -20.89 -15.20
C ASP A 249 -51.04 -19.85 -14.93
N GLY A 250 -50.75 -19.05 -15.96
CA GLY A 250 -49.56 -18.18 -16.08
C GLY A 250 -49.40 -17.05 -15.06
N THR A 251 -50.29 -16.92 -14.07
CA THR A 251 -50.21 -15.89 -13.03
C THR A 251 -49.39 -16.31 -11.80
N MET A 252 -49.30 -17.61 -11.50
CA MET A 252 -48.53 -18.09 -10.33
C MET A 252 -47.03 -18.25 -10.63
N GLN A 253 -46.65 -18.49 -11.87
CA GLN A 253 -45.24 -18.57 -12.29
C GLN A 253 -44.52 -17.21 -12.15
N GLN A 254 -45.23 -16.11 -12.41
CA GLN A 254 -44.68 -14.75 -12.35
C GLN A 254 -44.48 -14.26 -10.91
N LEU A 255 -45.31 -14.75 -9.98
CA LEU A 255 -45.14 -14.52 -8.55
C LEU A 255 -43.93 -15.30 -8.02
N ALA A 256 -43.76 -16.56 -8.41
CA ALA A 256 -42.62 -17.39 -8.00
C ALA A 256 -41.26 -16.84 -8.47
N ALA A 257 -41.20 -16.27 -9.67
CA ALA A 257 -40.01 -15.59 -10.18
C ALA A 257 -39.64 -14.33 -9.36
N HIS A 258 -40.63 -13.61 -8.84
CA HIS A 258 -40.40 -12.44 -7.98
C HIS A 258 -39.90 -12.86 -6.58
N PHE A 259 -40.43 -13.95 -6.02
CA PHE A 259 -39.98 -14.46 -4.72
C PHE A 259 -38.52 -14.97 -4.75
N PHE A 260 -38.10 -15.67 -5.80
CA PHE A 260 -36.71 -16.13 -5.93
C PHE A 260 -35.71 -14.96 -6.08
N ASN A 261 -36.11 -13.87 -6.72
CA ASN A 261 -35.28 -12.67 -6.86
C ASN A 261 -35.15 -11.88 -5.54
N THR A 262 -36.08 -12.08 -4.61
CA THR A 262 -36.12 -11.35 -3.32
C THR A 262 -35.31 -12.03 -2.22
N LEU A 263 -35.04 -13.34 -2.33
CA LEU A 263 -34.19 -14.07 -1.39
C LEU A 263 -32.67 -13.81 -1.57
N ALA A 264 -32.26 -13.20 -2.69
CA ALA A 264 -30.86 -12.90 -2.99
C ALA A 264 -30.34 -11.58 -2.40
N LEU A 265 -31.16 -10.82 -1.65
CA LEU A 265 -30.78 -9.51 -1.10
C LEU A 265 -31.09 -9.33 0.40
N ALA A 266 -31.30 -10.41 1.15
CA ALA A 266 -31.50 -10.34 2.59
C ALA A 266 -30.33 -10.97 3.36
N ASP A 267 -29.25 -10.22 3.51
CA ASP A 267 -28.40 -10.23 4.71
C ASP A 267 -27.49 -9.00 4.71
N CYS A 268 -28.02 -7.89 5.25
CA CYS A 268 -27.25 -6.75 5.70
C CYS A 268 -27.95 -6.17 6.93
N ASN A 269 -27.42 -6.43 8.11
CA ASN A 269 -27.66 -5.62 9.30
C ASN A 269 -26.36 -5.55 10.12
N LEU A 270 -25.79 -4.36 10.24
CA LEU A 270 -25.19 -3.90 11.49
C LEU A 270 -25.22 -2.36 11.57
N GLU A 271 -26.13 -1.91 12.43
CA GLU A 271 -26.09 -0.79 13.38
C GLU A 271 -25.71 0.64 12.96
N THR A 272 -26.70 1.49 13.20
CA THR A 272 -26.76 2.95 13.19
C THR A 272 -26.08 3.59 14.41
N VAL A 273 -25.44 4.75 14.21
CA VAL A 273 -25.37 5.82 15.21
C VAL A 273 -25.82 7.13 14.55
N ASN A 274 -26.89 7.69 15.12
CA ASN A 274 -27.61 8.92 14.75
C ASN A 274 -26.74 10.18 14.75
N MET A 275 -27.08 11.16 13.90
CA MET A 275 -27.35 12.54 14.32
C MET A 275 -28.38 13.25 13.41
N VAL A 276 -29.59 13.40 13.98
CA VAL A 276 -30.54 14.54 13.98
C VAL A 276 -30.78 15.36 12.68
N GLU A 277 -32.04 15.33 12.22
CA GLU A 277 -32.69 16.33 11.36
C GLU A 277 -34.11 16.62 11.90
N PRO A 278 -34.65 17.85 11.77
CA PRO A 278 -36.11 18.01 11.58
C PRO A 278 -36.49 19.12 10.56
N PRO A 279 -37.75 19.23 10.12
CA PRO A 279 -38.60 18.26 9.40
C PRO A 279 -39.04 18.79 8.00
N PRO A 280 -39.57 17.95 7.10
CA PRO A 280 -40.07 18.37 5.78
C PRO A 280 -41.60 18.54 5.73
N SER A 281 -42.09 19.37 4.80
CA SER A 281 -43.46 19.35 4.28
C SER A 281 -43.46 19.87 2.82
N PRO A 282 -44.51 19.63 2.01
CA PRO A 282 -44.82 18.42 1.24
C PRO A 282 -44.56 18.59 -0.28
N PRO A 283 -44.73 17.53 -1.11
CA PRO A 283 -44.13 17.46 -2.44
C PRO A 283 -45.10 17.83 -3.56
N LEU A 284 -44.60 18.53 -4.60
CA LEU A 284 -45.20 18.51 -5.94
C LEU A 284 -44.14 18.67 -7.05
N ALA A 285 -44.22 17.74 -8.02
CA ALA A 285 -43.78 17.80 -9.42
C ALA A 285 -42.28 17.65 -9.77
N ILE A 286 -41.93 16.40 -10.11
CA ILE A 286 -41.11 15.94 -11.25
C ILE A 286 -40.45 17.05 -12.09
N THR A 287 -39.11 17.12 -12.06
CA THR A 287 -38.30 17.28 -13.28
C THR A 287 -37.02 16.46 -13.15
N SER A 288 -36.91 15.41 -13.97
CA SER A 288 -35.65 14.69 -14.20
C SER A 288 -34.69 15.59 -14.96
N SER A 289 -33.63 16.08 -14.31
CA SER A 289 -32.50 16.67 -15.04
C SER A 289 -31.64 15.54 -15.60
N THR A 290 -31.97 15.13 -16.82
CA THR A 290 -31.08 14.36 -17.69
C THR A 290 -29.79 15.14 -17.89
N GLN A 291 -28.70 14.78 -17.21
CA GLN A 291 -27.38 15.34 -17.53
C GLN A 291 -26.96 14.88 -18.93
N ARG A 292 -26.94 15.82 -19.87
CA ARG A 292 -26.43 15.62 -21.22
C ARG A 292 -24.90 15.57 -21.14
N LYS A 293 -24.27 14.45 -21.50
CA LYS A 293 -22.81 14.39 -21.68
C LYS A 293 -22.41 15.37 -22.80
N PRO A 294 -21.35 16.18 -22.61
CA PRO A 294 -20.98 17.22 -23.57
C PRO A 294 -20.53 16.59 -24.90
N SER A 295 -20.89 17.24 -26.01
CA SER A 295 -20.49 16.80 -27.37
C SER A 295 -19.00 17.06 -27.63
N THR A 296 -18.42 16.44 -28.66
CA THR A 296 -16.98 16.61 -29.01
C THR A 296 -16.60 18.06 -29.26
N ASP A 297 -17.51 18.86 -29.83
CA ASP A 297 -17.27 20.26 -30.13
C ASP A 297 -17.36 21.15 -28.88
N GLU A 298 -18.24 20.79 -27.93
CA GLU A 298 -18.30 21.43 -26.61
C GLU A 298 -17.05 21.13 -25.77
N LEU A 299 -16.50 19.92 -25.89
CA LEU A 299 -15.24 19.55 -25.25
C LEU A 299 -14.07 20.38 -25.80
N LEU A 300 -14.03 20.65 -27.11
CA LEU A 300 -13.01 21.50 -27.71
C LEU A 300 -13.10 22.96 -27.20
N LEU A 301 -14.31 23.51 -27.13
CA LEU A 301 -14.54 24.84 -26.56
C LEU A 301 -14.16 24.92 -25.08
N ALA A 302 -14.24 23.81 -24.34
CA ALA A 302 -13.80 23.74 -22.95
C ALA A 302 -12.27 23.64 -22.79
N VAL A 303 -11.54 23.21 -23.82
CA VAL A 303 -10.07 23.11 -23.81
C VAL A 303 -9.43 24.48 -24.02
N GLU A 304 -9.97 25.30 -24.92
CA GLU A 304 -9.42 26.64 -25.24
C GLU A 304 -9.10 27.52 -24.01
N PRO A 305 -9.98 27.69 -23.00
CA PRO A 305 -9.71 28.55 -21.85
C PRO A 305 -8.67 27.98 -20.86
N VAL A 306 -8.30 26.71 -21.00
CA VAL A 306 -7.37 26.00 -20.09
C VAL A 306 -5.94 26.00 -20.63
N LEU A 307 -5.76 26.36 -21.90
CA LEU A 307 -4.46 26.53 -22.54
C LEU A 307 -3.71 27.69 -21.90
N SER A 308 -2.56 27.39 -21.28
CA SER A 308 -1.71 28.36 -20.59
C SER A 308 -0.23 28.02 -20.76
N GLU A 309 0.63 29.02 -20.64
CA GLU A 309 2.09 28.84 -20.72
C GLU A 309 2.62 27.87 -19.65
N ALA A 310 1.96 27.80 -18.49
CA ALA A 310 2.29 26.85 -17.43
C ALA A 310 2.05 25.38 -17.86
N LEU A 311 0.98 25.13 -18.60
CA LEU A 311 0.65 23.80 -19.11
C LEU A 311 1.62 23.38 -20.23
N VAL A 312 1.98 24.33 -21.10
CA VAL A 312 3.00 24.14 -22.15
C VAL A 312 4.36 23.76 -21.55
N HIS A 313 4.79 24.42 -20.47
CA HIS A 313 6.06 24.10 -19.79
C HIS A 313 6.05 22.70 -19.12
N GLN A 314 4.90 22.20 -18.71
CA GLN A 314 4.80 20.86 -18.09
C GLN A 314 4.75 19.73 -19.12
N VAL A 315 4.00 19.94 -20.20
CA VAL A 315 3.72 18.92 -21.22
C VAL A 315 4.78 18.94 -22.32
N GLY A 316 4.95 20.09 -22.99
CA GLY A 316 6.00 20.33 -23.99
C GLY A 316 5.91 19.43 -25.24
N ALA A 317 4.71 19.12 -25.73
CA ALA A 317 4.51 18.16 -26.84
C ALA A 317 3.28 18.49 -27.69
N SER A 318 3.27 17.99 -28.92
CA SER A 318 2.16 18.12 -29.87
C SER A 318 1.35 16.81 -29.98
N TYR A 319 0.02 16.92 -29.93
CA TYR A 319 -0.90 15.79 -29.91
C TYR A 319 -1.89 15.86 -31.07
N GLN A 320 -2.14 14.71 -31.69
CA GLN A 320 -3.25 14.50 -32.60
C GLN A 320 -4.22 13.49 -31.98
N VAL A 321 -5.49 13.84 -31.88
CA VAL A 321 -6.55 12.98 -31.33
C VAL A 321 -7.51 12.61 -32.45
N ASN A 322 -7.53 11.34 -32.81
CA ASN A 322 -8.46 10.76 -33.76
C ASN A 322 -9.62 10.13 -32.99
N ILE A 323 -10.81 10.70 -33.16
CA ILE A 323 -12.03 10.24 -32.51
C ILE A 323 -12.82 9.38 -33.49
N ALA A 324 -13.07 8.13 -33.13
CA ALA A 324 -13.98 7.26 -33.87
C ALA A 324 -15.43 7.54 -33.43
N LEU A 325 -16.24 8.10 -34.34
CA LEU A 325 -17.67 8.33 -34.09
C LEU A 325 -18.47 7.04 -34.33
N PRO A 326 -19.60 6.84 -33.63
CA PRO A 326 -20.46 5.67 -33.84
C PRO A 326 -21.07 5.59 -35.25
N SER A 327 -21.03 6.68 -36.02
CA SER A 327 -21.45 6.75 -37.43
C SER A 327 -20.40 6.17 -38.41
N GLY A 328 -19.23 5.75 -37.92
CA GLY A 328 -18.11 5.26 -38.75
C GLY A 328 -17.22 6.35 -39.33
N ALA A 329 -17.57 7.63 -39.14
CA ALA A 329 -16.71 8.76 -39.46
C ALA A 329 -15.60 8.94 -38.41
N GLN A 330 -14.45 9.46 -38.82
CA GLN A 330 -13.35 9.83 -37.92
C GLN A 330 -13.22 11.35 -37.89
N SER A 331 -13.26 11.93 -36.69
CA SER A 331 -12.97 13.35 -36.49
C SER A 331 -11.57 13.50 -35.90
N THR A 332 -10.74 14.31 -36.54
CA THR A 332 -9.36 14.56 -36.10
C THR A 332 -9.28 15.92 -35.44
N TYR A 333 -8.69 15.97 -34.26
CA TYR A 333 -8.40 17.18 -33.51
C TYR A 333 -6.90 17.26 -33.22
N PHE A 334 -6.39 18.48 -33.07
CA PHE A 334 -5.01 18.70 -32.66
C PHE A 334 -4.96 19.52 -31.38
N ILE A 335 -3.96 19.22 -30.55
CA ILE A 335 -3.65 19.96 -29.33
C ILE A 335 -2.12 20.15 -29.34
N ASP A 336 -1.69 21.36 -29.63
CA ASP A 336 -0.29 21.74 -29.63
C ASP A 336 0.07 22.42 -28.31
N LEU A 337 0.89 21.75 -27.51
CA LEU A 337 1.43 22.24 -26.23
C LEU A 337 2.96 22.34 -26.29
N SER A 338 3.52 22.58 -27.48
CA SER A 338 4.96 22.70 -27.69
C SER A 338 5.51 24.12 -27.49
N SER A 339 4.71 25.16 -27.77
CA SER A 339 5.18 26.55 -27.75
C SER A 339 4.07 27.56 -27.41
N GLY A 340 4.46 28.70 -26.81
CA GLY A 340 3.56 29.79 -26.44
C GLY A 340 2.55 29.40 -25.35
N SER A 341 1.30 29.81 -25.52
CA SER A 341 0.18 29.48 -24.61
C SER A 341 -0.53 28.16 -24.97
N GLY A 342 -0.10 27.48 -26.04
CA GLY A 342 -0.76 26.30 -26.59
C GLY A 342 -1.90 26.64 -27.56
N ARG A 343 -2.20 25.72 -28.49
CA ARG A 343 -3.29 25.84 -29.48
C ARG A 343 -4.07 24.53 -29.54
N ALA A 344 -5.39 24.60 -29.63
CA ALA A 344 -6.22 23.44 -29.92
C ALA A 344 -7.18 23.76 -31.06
N GLY A 345 -7.56 22.77 -31.85
CA GLY A 345 -8.48 22.97 -32.96
C GLY A 345 -8.89 21.68 -33.66
N HIS A 346 -9.83 21.82 -34.60
CA HIS A 346 -10.23 20.72 -35.48
C HIS A 346 -9.24 20.61 -36.66
N GLY A 347 -8.84 19.38 -37.00
CA GLY A 347 -7.94 19.07 -38.10
C GLY A 347 -6.61 18.47 -37.66
N VAL A 348 -5.70 18.33 -38.62
CA VAL A 348 -4.34 17.82 -38.42
C VAL A 348 -3.44 18.97 -37.95
N PRO A 349 -2.51 18.75 -37.02
CA PRO A 349 -1.57 19.81 -36.60
C PRO A 349 -0.74 20.36 -37.77
N GLU A 350 -0.36 21.64 -37.70
CA GLU A 350 0.50 22.31 -38.71
C GLU A 350 1.94 21.73 -38.75
N GLY A 351 2.34 20.97 -37.72
CA GLY A 351 3.62 20.26 -37.60
C GLY A 351 3.47 18.74 -37.43
N SER A 352 4.59 18.01 -37.35
CA SER A 352 4.56 16.56 -37.08
C SER A 352 4.13 16.28 -35.64
N PRO A 353 3.06 15.51 -35.38
CA PRO A 353 2.63 15.19 -34.03
C PRO A 353 3.61 14.23 -33.34
N ASP A 354 3.93 14.51 -32.08
CA ASP A 354 4.76 13.63 -31.24
C ASP A 354 3.98 12.38 -30.78
N VAL A 355 2.66 12.53 -30.65
CA VAL A 355 1.74 11.49 -30.19
C VAL A 355 0.44 11.55 -30.99
N ILE A 356 0.00 10.40 -31.47
CA ILE A 356 -1.32 10.21 -32.08
C ILE A 356 -2.14 9.30 -31.18
N LEU A 357 -3.28 9.80 -30.72
CA LEU A 357 -4.23 9.11 -29.86
C LEU A 357 -5.45 8.68 -30.67
N GLU A 358 -5.84 7.42 -30.58
CA GLU A 358 -7.07 6.91 -31.21
C GLU A 358 -8.03 6.41 -30.12
N VAL A 359 -9.24 6.97 -30.11
CA VAL A 359 -10.21 6.76 -29.02
C VAL A 359 -11.65 6.86 -29.55
N VAL A 360 -12.58 6.21 -28.86
CA VAL A 360 -14.02 6.29 -29.17
C VAL A 360 -14.63 7.50 -28.46
N GLU A 361 -15.60 8.18 -29.08
CA GLU A 361 -16.27 9.37 -28.53
C GLU A 361 -16.74 9.20 -27.07
N LYS A 362 -17.44 8.09 -26.77
CA LYS A 362 -17.90 7.79 -25.40
C LYS A 362 -16.77 7.69 -24.38
N ASP A 363 -15.65 7.09 -24.78
CA ASP A 363 -14.50 6.84 -23.92
C ASP A 363 -13.73 8.13 -23.69
N LEU A 364 -13.71 9.01 -24.69
CA LEU A 364 -13.18 10.35 -24.59
C LEU A 364 -14.01 11.22 -23.63
N GLN A 365 -15.34 11.18 -23.72
CA GLN A 365 -16.21 11.88 -22.78
C GLN A 365 -15.96 11.41 -21.34
N ASP A 366 -15.87 10.11 -21.10
CA ASP A 366 -15.57 9.54 -19.78
C ASP A 366 -14.16 9.94 -19.29
N LEU A 367 -13.19 10.07 -20.20
CA LEU A 367 -11.83 10.53 -19.92
C LEU A 367 -11.80 12.00 -19.48
N PHE A 368 -12.53 12.87 -20.17
CA PHE A 368 -12.64 14.29 -19.81
C PHE A 368 -13.48 14.53 -18.55
N LEU A 369 -14.49 13.68 -18.28
CA LEU A 369 -15.29 13.74 -17.05
C LEU A 369 -14.52 13.21 -15.83
N GLY A 370 -13.42 12.47 -16.05
CA GLY A 370 -12.60 11.86 -15.01
C GLY A 370 -13.17 10.54 -14.47
N ASP A 371 -14.18 9.98 -15.14
CA ASP A 371 -14.75 8.67 -14.84
C ASP A 371 -13.85 7.54 -15.36
N LEU A 372 -13.05 7.83 -16.39
CA LEU A 372 -12.09 6.90 -16.98
C LEU A 372 -10.66 7.49 -16.91
N HIS A 373 -9.74 6.76 -16.27
CA HIS A 373 -8.34 7.19 -16.15
C HIS A 373 -7.54 6.85 -17.44
N PRO A 374 -6.64 7.73 -17.94
CA PRO A 374 -5.90 7.53 -19.20
C PRO A 374 -5.11 6.22 -19.26
N TRP A 375 -4.33 5.92 -18.21
CA TRP A 375 -3.59 4.66 -18.10
C TRP A 375 -4.49 3.42 -18.17
N THR A 376 -5.65 3.46 -17.51
CA THR A 376 -6.61 2.36 -17.50
C THR A 376 -7.24 2.15 -18.87
N ALA A 377 -7.54 3.23 -19.60
CA ALA A 377 -8.05 3.16 -20.97
C ALA A 377 -7.02 2.55 -21.94
N TYR A 378 -5.73 2.90 -21.79
CA TYR A 378 -4.64 2.34 -22.58
C TYR A 378 -4.47 0.84 -22.32
N MET A 379 -4.36 0.44 -21.04
CA MET A 379 -4.21 -0.97 -20.66
C MET A 379 -5.42 -1.84 -21.05
N ALA A 380 -6.61 -1.25 -21.11
CA ALA A 380 -7.82 -1.91 -21.59
C ALA A 380 -7.93 -1.98 -23.13
N GLY A 381 -6.98 -1.38 -23.86
CA GLY A 381 -7.00 -1.31 -25.33
C GLY A 381 -8.05 -0.35 -25.92
N ARG A 382 -8.70 0.46 -25.06
CA ARG A 382 -9.74 1.43 -25.44
C ARG A 382 -9.17 2.76 -25.93
N LEU A 383 -7.95 3.07 -25.50
CA LEU A 383 -7.14 4.20 -25.98
C LEU A 383 -5.90 3.63 -26.65
N GLN A 384 -5.76 3.83 -27.95
CA GLN A 384 -4.56 3.44 -28.68
C GLN A 384 -3.62 4.64 -28.79
N VAL A 385 -2.33 4.40 -28.57
CA VAL A 385 -1.30 5.44 -28.58
C VAL A 385 -0.25 5.05 -29.61
N LYS A 386 -0.01 5.93 -30.59
CA LYS A 386 1.09 5.83 -31.55
C LYS A 386 2.07 6.97 -31.26
N GLY A 387 3.34 6.63 -31.02
CA GLY A 387 4.36 7.58 -30.59
C GLY A 387 4.87 7.26 -29.18
N SER A 388 5.33 8.27 -28.45
CA SER A 388 5.89 8.05 -27.11
C SER A 388 4.78 7.96 -26.05
N LEU A 389 4.67 6.79 -25.40
CA LEU A 389 3.67 6.55 -24.36
C LEU A 389 3.82 7.51 -23.17
N HIS A 390 5.06 7.88 -22.82
CA HIS A 390 5.32 8.78 -21.72
C HIS A 390 4.74 10.18 -21.97
N LEU A 391 4.87 10.72 -23.19
CA LEU A 391 4.24 12.00 -23.55
C LEU A 391 2.71 11.86 -23.64
N ALA A 392 2.20 10.71 -24.10
CA ALA A 392 0.75 10.45 -24.15
C ALA A 392 0.09 10.56 -22.77
N LEU A 393 0.73 10.06 -21.72
CA LEU A 393 0.20 10.12 -20.35
C LEU A 393 0.30 11.52 -19.73
N LYS A 394 1.25 12.36 -20.17
CA LYS A 394 1.32 13.76 -19.71
C LYS A 394 0.11 14.59 -20.10
N LEU A 395 -0.68 14.17 -21.09
CA LEU A 395 -1.96 14.81 -21.44
C LEU A 395 -2.97 14.78 -20.28
N GLU A 396 -2.75 13.93 -19.26
CA GLU A 396 -3.55 13.93 -18.03
C GLU A 396 -3.51 15.27 -17.28
N GLU A 397 -2.41 16.01 -17.33
CA GLU A 397 -2.34 17.34 -16.69
C GLU A 397 -3.30 18.34 -17.33
N LEU A 398 -3.61 18.20 -18.64
CA LEU A 398 -4.66 18.98 -19.31
C LEU A 398 -6.04 18.64 -18.75
N ILE A 399 -6.35 17.36 -18.60
CA ILE A 399 -7.64 16.89 -18.05
C ILE A 399 -7.83 17.40 -16.62
N LYS A 400 -6.76 17.36 -15.82
CA LYS A 400 -6.75 17.87 -14.45
C LYS A 400 -6.93 19.38 -14.38
N ALA A 401 -6.28 20.14 -15.29
CA ALA A 401 -6.45 21.57 -15.39
C ALA A 401 -7.88 21.96 -15.80
N MET A 402 -8.51 21.19 -16.71
CA MET A 402 -9.92 21.39 -17.08
C MET A 402 -10.87 21.15 -15.91
N LYS A 403 -10.60 20.13 -15.09
CA LYS A 403 -11.41 19.85 -13.89
C LYS A 403 -11.31 20.95 -12.84
N GLN A 404 -10.18 21.66 -12.78
CA GLN A 404 -9.97 22.77 -11.85
C GLN A 404 -10.67 24.07 -12.30
N HIS A 405 -10.97 24.21 -13.59
CA HIS A 405 -11.65 25.36 -14.19
C HIS A 405 -13.17 25.19 -14.33
N ARG A 406 -13.72 24.04 -13.92
CA ARG A 406 -15.16 23.73 -13.90
C ARG A 406 -15.71 23.87 -12.49
#